data_AF-A0A9E6Y0S3-F1
#
_entry.id   AF-A0A9E6Y0S3-F1
#
_cell.length_a   1.000
_cell.length_b   1.000
_cell.length_c   1.000
_cell.angle_alpha   90.00
_cell.angle_beta   90.00
_cell.angle_gamma   90.00
#
_symmetry.space_group_name_H-M   'P 1'
#
loop_
_entity.id
_entity.type
_entity.pdbx_description
1 polymer ?
#
loop_
_entity_poly.entity_id
_entity_poly.type
_entity_poly.pdbx_seq_one_letter_code
_entity_poly.pdbx_strand_id
1 'polypeptide(L)'
;MARDGIDGLTHRAVARQADVPLGSTTYHFAGKDDLLNSAVELAQSADREMLAQALERFGPHEDLAGALAQLIEHLTVHDRERLLFDYELFLAARQRPALAASARRWVDDTEALIGRFTDARTARVLIHMVEGMLAESVVLHEPMPAHSIEPDFRRVLAG
;
A
#
# COMPACT_ATOMS: atom_id res chain seq x y z
N MET A 1 -1.61 13.60 7.15
CA MET A 1 -0.17 13.66 7.47
C MET A 1 0.54 13.73 6.13
N ALA A 2 1.19 14.84 5.79
CA ALA A 2 1.79 14.99 4.44
C ALA A 2 2.87 16.09 4.32
N ARG A 3 3.01 17.03 5.28
CA ARG A 3 3.90 18.20 5.08
C ARG A 3 5.37 17.96 5.36
N ASP A 4 5.70 17.02 6.24
CA ASP A 4 7.07 16.83 6.77
C ASP A 4 7.57 15.37 6.61
N GLY A 5 6.87 14.56 5.80
CA GLY A 5 7.17 13.13 5.61
C GLY A 5 7.21 12.35 6.92
N ILE A 6 8.00 11.27 6.93
CA ILE A 6 8.22 10.38 8.08
C ILE A 6 8.84 11.11 9.28
N ASP A 7 9.68 12.11 9.02
CA ASP A 7 10.34 12.85 10.08
C ASP A 7 9.40 13.80 10.83
N GLY A 8 8.32 14.22 10.18
CA GLY A 8 7.18 14.89 10.80
C GLY A 8 6.41 14.04 11.80
N LEU A 9 6.55 12.71 11.75
CA LEU A 9 5.81 11.81 12.62
C LEU A 9 6.43 11.79 14.02
N THR A 10 5.87 12.62 14.90
CA THR A 10 6.28 12.76 16.30
C THR A 10 5.06 12.75 17.22
N HIS A 11 5.24 12.37 18.49
CA HIS A 11 4.19 12.46 19.52
C HIS A 11 3.51 13.82 19.57
N ARG A 12 4.29 14.90 19.48
CA ARG A 12 3.74 16.27 19.48
C ARG A 12 2.91 16.56 18.23
N ALA A 13 3.38 16.15 17.05
CA ALA A 13 2.64 16.31 15.81
C ALA A 13 1.32 15.51 15.82
N VAL A 14 1.36 14.28 16.31
CA VAL A 14 0.19 13.40 16.44
C VAL A 14 -0.80 13.94 17.47
N ALA A 15 -0.33 14.32 18.65
CA ALA A 15 -1.18 14.89 19.70
C ALA A 15 -1.90 16.15 19.21
N ARG A 16 -1.18 17.04 18.51
CA ARG A 16 -1.77 18.24 17.90
C ARG A 16 -2.78 17.91 16.81
N GLN A 17 -2.49 16.94 15.94
CA GLN A 17 -3.37 16.57 14.83
C GLN A 17 -4.64 15.87 15.30
N ALA A 18 -4.54 15.03 16.33
CA ALA A 18 -5.64 14.27 16.90
C ALA A 18 -6.42 15.06 17.98
N ASP A 19 -6.00 16.29 18.29
CA ASP A 19 -6.56 17.13 19.35
C ASP A 19 -6.60 16.42 20.72
N VAL A 20 -5.49 15.76 21.07
CA VAL A 20 -5.34 15.05 22.35
C VAL A 20 -4.15 15.58 23.16
N PRO A 21 -4.15 15.41 24.50
CA PRO A 21 -2.98 15.71 25.31
C PRO A 21 -1.74 14.92 24.88
N LEU A 22 -0.56 15.54 24.96
CA LEU A 22 0.72 14.87 24.67
C LEU A 22 0.92 13.59 25.50
N GLY A 23 0.45 13.61 26.76
CA GLY A 23 0.45 12.46 27.67
C GLY A 23 -0.27 11.24 27.11
N SER A 24 -1.35 11.41 26.34
CA SER A 24 -2.09 10.30 25.74
C SER A 24 -1.25 9.56 24.69
N THR A 25 -0.55 10.29 23.82
CA THR A 25 0.30 9.65 22.81
C THR A 25 1.52 8.95 23.42
N THR A 26 2.09 9.49 24.50
CA THR A 26 3.24 8.89 25.20
C THR A 26 2.85 7.73 26.11
N TYR A 27 1.57 7.64 26.48
CA TYR A 27 1.00 6.47 27.14
C TYR A 27 0.77 5.31 26.15
N HIS A 28 0.31 5.60 24.93
CA HIS A 28 0.01 4.58 23.92
C HIS A 28 1.21 4.13 23.09
N PHE A 29 2.20 5.01 22.87
CA PHE A 29 3.39 4.68 22.09
C PHE A 29 4.64 4.90 22.91
N ALA A 30 5.49 3.87 23.02
CA ALA A 30 6.72 3.95 23.81
C ALA A 30 7.79 4.88 23.20
N GLY A 31 7.69 5.15 21.89
CA GLY A 31 8.59 6.07 21.19
C GLY A 31 8.27 6.20 19.70
N LYS A 32 9.16 6.88 18.95
CA LYS A 32 8.98 7.16 17.51
C LYS A 32 8.83 5.89 16.68
N ASP A 33 9.59 4.83 16.97
CA ASP A 33 9.50 3.58 16.22
C ASP A 33 8.16 2.87 16.44
N ASP A 34 7.60 2.95 17.64
CA ASP A 34 6.28 2.39 17.96
C ASP A 34 5.17 3.15 17.22
N LEU A 35 5.27 4.48 17.19
CA LEU A 35 4.38 5.35 16.44
C LEU A 35 4.45 5.07 14.93
N LEU A 36 5.65 4.87 14.39
CA LEU A 36 5.88 4.51 12.99
C LEU A 36 5.31 3.12 12.66
N ASN A 37 5.52 2.13 13.52
CA ASN A 37 4.95 0.79 13.34
C ASN A 37 3.43 0.87 13.26
N SER A 38 2.77 1.57 14.18
CA SER A 38 1.31 1.73 14.16
C SER A 38 0.82 2.49 12.93
N ALA A 39 1.55 3.50 12.46
CA ALA A 39 1.21 4.20 11.23
C ALA A 39 1.29 3.28 9.99
N VAL A 40 2.33 2.44 9.92
CA VAL A 40 2.49 1.45 8.84
C VAL A 40 1.41 0.38 8.90
N GLU A 41 1.07 -0.12 10.08
CA GLU A 41 -0.02 -1.09 10.24
C GLU A 41 -1.38 -0.50 9.85
N LEU A 42 -1.61 0.77 10.13
CA LEU A 42 -2.82 1.48 9.71
C LEU A 42 -2.87 1.65 8.18
N ALA A 43 -1.77 2.09 7.57
CA ALA A 43 -1.66 2.24 6.12
C ALA A 43 -1.92 0.91 5.39
N GLN A 44 -1.23 -0.16 5.79
CA GLN A 44 -1.44 -1.50 5.25
C GLN A 44 -2.86 -2.02 5.47
N SER A 45 -3.52 -1.65 6.56
CA SER A 45 -4.92 -2.06 6.77
C SER A 45 -5.86 -1.35 5.80
N ALA A 46 -5.64 -0.05 5.57
CA ALA A 46 -6.38 0.71 4.57
C ALA A 46 -6.12 0.21 3.13
N ASP A 47 -4.89 -0.19 2.82
CA ASP A 47 -4.55 -0.77 1.51
C ASP A 47 -5.24 -2.12 1.31
N ARG A 48 -5.29 -2.96 2.36
CA ARG A 48 -5.96 -4.28 2.36
C ARG A 48 -7.45 -4.09 2.10
N GLU A 49 -8.07 -3.16 2.81
CA GLU A 49 -9.49 -2.83 2.63
C GLU A 49 -9.78 -2.31 1.23
N MET A 50 -8.94 -1.44 0.68
CA MET A 50 -9.10 -0.92 -0.67
C MET A 50 -8.95 -2.02 -1.73
N LEU A 51 -7.96 -2.89 -1.60
CA LEU A 51 -7.77 -4.04 -2.48
C LEU A 51 -8.95 -5.02 -2.37
N ALA A 52 -9.42 -5.33 -1.16
CA ALA A 52 -10.59 -6.17 -0.94
C ALA A 52 -11.85 -5.57 -1.58
N GLN A 53 -12.10 -4.27 -1.41
CA GLN A 53 -13.23 -3.58 -2.03
C GLN A 53 -13.14 -3.56 -3.55
N ALA A 54 -11.95 -3.34 -4.11
CA ALA A 54 -11.73 -3.43 -5.56
C ALA A 54 -12.08 -4.84 -6.06
N LEU A 55 -11.53 -5.87 -5.43
CA LEU A 55 -11.77 -7.27 -5.80
C LEU A 55 -13.23 -7.71 -5.59
N GLU A 56 -13.91 -7.22 -4.56
CA GLU A 56 -15.35 -7.44 -4.35
C GLU A 56 -16.20 -6.77 -5.44
N ARG A 57 -15.85 -5.54 -5.82
CA ARG A 57 -16.56 -4.77 -6.84
C ARG A 57 -16.48 -5.40 -8.23
N PHE A 58 -15.36 -6.04 -8.56
CA PHE A 58 -15.17 -6.73 -9.85
C PHE A 58 -15.53 -8.22 -9.80
N GLY A 59 -15.74 -8.77 -8.59
CA GLY A 59 -16.22 -10.12 -8.35
C GLY A 59 -15.23 -11.24 -8.74
N PRO A 60 -15.38 -12.45 -8.18
CA PRO A 60 -14.52 -13.60 -8.46
C PRO A 60 -14.55 -14.14 -9.88
N HIS A 61 -15.37 -13.59 -10.79
CA HIS A 61 -15.68 -14.26 -12.05
C HIS A 61 -15.37 -13.54 -13.36
N GLU A 62 -15.10 -12.24 -13.47
CA GLU A 62 -14.95 -11.71 -14.85
C GLU A 62 -13.77 -10.79 -15.18
N ASP A 63 -13.12 -10.07 -14.24
CA ASP A 63 -11.94 -9.27 -14.68
C ASP A 63 -10.93 -8.88 -13.59
N LEU A 64 -10.07 -9.83 -13.17
CA LEU A 64 -8.94 -9.52 -12.30
C LEU A 64 -7.98 -8.49 -12.94
N ALA A 65 -7.80 -8.53 -14.27
CA ALA A 65 -6.93 -7.59 -14.97
C ALA A 65 -7.47 -6.15 -14.87
N GLY A 66 -8.75 -5.95 -15.19
CA GLY A 66 -9.42 -4.66 -15.06
C GLY A 66 -9.47 -4.16 -13.62
N ALA A 67 -9.63 -5.06 -12.64
CA ALA A 67 -9.61 -4.70 -11.22
C ALA A 67 -8.25 -4.15 -10.77
N LEU A 68 -7.16 -4.86 -11.10
CA LEU A 68 -5.80 -4.43 -10.77
C LEU A 68 -5.42 -3.13 -11.49
N ALA A 69 -5.79 -3.01 -12.77
CA ALA A 69 -5.53 -1.81 -13.56
C ALA A 69 -6.24 -0.57 -12.98
N GLN A 70 -7.52 -0.69 -12.60
CA GLN A 70 -8.27 0.41 -11.99
C GLN A 70 -7.75 0.78 -10.60
N LEU A 71 -7.29 -0.21 -9.81
CA LEU A 71 -6.67 0.05 -8.51
C LEU A 71 -5.38 0.86 -8.66
N ILE A 72 -4.52 0.50 -9.61
CA ILE A 72 -3.28 1.24 -9.89
C ILE A 72 -3.57 2.63 -10.43
N GLU A 73 -4.54 2.79 -11.33
CA GLU A 73 -4.96 4.11 -11.80
C GLU A 73 -5.40 4.98 -10.62
N HIS A 74 -6.23 4.44 -9.74
CA HIS A 74 -6.67 5.17 -8.55
C HIS A 74 -5.49 5.64 -7.69
N LEU A 75 -4.55 4.74 -7.37
CA LEU A 75 -3.37 5.07 -6.57
C LEU A 75 -2.45 6.10 -7.25
N THR A 76 -2.28 6.03 -8.56
CA THR A 76 -1.29 6.86 -9.28
C THR A 76 -1.86 8.19 -9.75
N VAL A 77 -3.16 8.27 -10.01
CA VAL A 77 -3.87 9.45 -10.54
C VAL A 77 -4.66 10.18 -9.46
N HIS A 78 -5.43 9.46 -8.65
CA HIS A 78 -6.42 10.05 -7.73
C HIS A 78 -5.93 10.15 -6.29
N ASP A 79 -5.09 9.21 -5.84
CA ASP A 79 -4.60 9.12 -4.46
C ASP A 79 -3.06 9.10 -4.39
N ARG A 80 -2.43 9.92 -5.24
CA ARG A 80 -0.96 9.96 -5.39
C ARG A 80 -0.24 10.34 -4.10
N GLU A 81 -0.82 11.22 -3.28
CA GLU A 81 -0.22 11.63 -2.01
C GLU A 81 -0.08 10.44 -1.05
N ARG A 82 -1.10 9.57 -0.99
CA ARG A 82 -1.04 8.33 -0.22
C ARG A 82 0.02 7.39 -0.76
N LEU A 83 0.05 7.16 -2.08
CA LEU A 83 1.05 6.31 -2.72
C LEU A 83 2.48 6.75 -2.37
N LEU A 84 2.77 8.05 -2.44
CA LEU A 84 4.08 8.60 -2.09
C LEU A 84 4.42 8.38 -0.61
N PHE A 85 3.44 8.60 0.29
CA PHE A 85 3.61 8.38 1.71
C PHE A 85 3.90 6.91 2.06
N ASP A 86 3.18 5.98 1.45
CA ASP A 86 3.37 4.55 1.66
C ASP A 86 4.76 4.11 1.14
N TYR A 87 5.22 4.66 0.02
CA TYR A 87 6.56 4.42 -0.51
C TYR A 87 7.67 5.00 0.37
N GLU A 88 7.50 6.19 0.92
CA GLU A 88 8.42 6.74 1.91
C GLU A 88 8.52 5.78 3.11
N LEU A 89 7.38 5.34 3.64
CA LEU A 89 7.31 4.45 4.81
C LEU A 89 7.98 3.11 4.53
N PHE A 90 7.72 2.54 3.35
CA PHE A 90 8.32 1.28 2.91
C PHE A 90 9.85 1.38 2.83
N LEU A 91 10.40 2.46 2.27
CA LEU A 91 11.85 2.66 2.18
C LEU A 91 12.50 2.89 3.55
N ALA A 92 11.79 3.55 4.47
CA ALA A 92 12.25 3.75 5.84
C ALA A 92 12.27 2.46 6.67
N ALA A 93 11.50 1.44 6.28
CA ALA A 93 11.50 0.11 6.89
C ALA A 93 12.84 -0.61 6.76
N ARG A 94 13.65 -0.31 5.72
CA ARG A 94 14.97 -0.94 5.51
C ARG A 94 15.90 -0.80 6.71
N GLN A 95 15.79 0.29 7.46
CA GLN A 95 16.64 0.57 8.63
C GLN A 95 15.98 0.14 9.95
N ARG A 96 14.77 -0.44 9.92
CA ARG A 96 13.92 -0.70 11.08
C ARG A 96 13.38 -2.13 11.04
N PRO A 97 14.03 -3.11 11.72
CA PRO A 97 13.64 -4.52 11.66
C PRO A 97 12.18 -4.80 12.03
N ALA A 98 11.58 -4.01 12.93
CA ALA A 98 10.18 -4.14 13.31
C ALA A 98 9.21 -3.91 12.13
N LEU A 99 9.55 -2.98 11.23
CA LEU A 99 8.74 -2.67 10.04
C LEU A 99 8.84 -3.77 8.98
N ALA A 100 9.98 -4.49 8.90
CA ALA A 100 10.15 -5.59 7.95
C ALA A 100 9.16 -6.75 8.20
N ALA A 101 8.82 -7.03 9.46
CA ALA A 101 7.83 -8.06 9.82
C ALA A 101 6.41 -7.67 9.38
N SER A 102 6.06 -6.39 9.50
CA SER A 102 4.78 -5.85 9.01
C SER A 102 4.71 -5.88 7.49
N ALA A 103 5.76 -5.44 6.78
CA ALA A 103 5.84 -5.53 5.33
C ALA A 103 5.72 -6.98 4.80
N ARG A 104 6.31 -7.96 5.51
CA ARG A 104 6.14 -9.38 5.17
C ARG A 104 4.67 -9.81 5.26
N ARG A 105 3.99 -9.48 6.36
CA ARG A 105 2.56 -9.80 6.54
C ARG A 105 1.70 -9.20 5.45
N TRP A 106 1.96 -7.95 5.07
CA TRP A 106 1.28 -7.30 3.96
C TRP A 106 1.40 -8.08 2.65
N VAL A 107 2.61 -8.52 2.30
CA VAL A 107 2.84 -9.33 1.09
C VAL A 107 2.09 -10.65 1.17
N ASP A 108 2.17 -11.34 2.32
CA ASP A 108 1.51 -12.64 2.51
C ASP A 108 -0.03 -12.52 2.42
N ASP A 109 -0.62 -11.47 3.02
CA ASP A 109 -2.05 -11.18 2.95
C ASP A 109 -2.50 -10.87 1.52
N THR A 110 -1.69 -10.11 0.78
CA THR A 110 -1.96 -9.74 -0.61
C THR A 110 -1.88 -10.95 -1.53
N GLU A 111 -0.89 -11.82 -1.35
CA GLU A 111 -0.76 -13.09 -2.08
C GLU A 111 -1.95 -14.01 -1.81
N ALA A 112 -2.39 -14.12 -0.55
CA ALA A 112 -3.57 -14.90 -0.18
C ALA A 112 -4.85 -14.35 -0.81
N LEU A 113 -4.99 -13.02 -0.87
CA LEU A 113 -6.17 -12.36 -1.43
C LEU A 113 -6.24 -12.52 -2.96
N ILE A 114 -5.14 -12.26 -3.68
CA ILE A 114 -5.05 -12.44 -5.15
C ILE A 114 -5.12 -13.92 -5.53
N GLY A 115 -4.55 -14.81 -4.72
CA GLY A 115 -4.59 -16.27 -4.91
C GLY A 115 -5.99 -16.88 -4.88
N ARG A 116 -7.03 -16.12 -4.49
CA ARG A 116 -8.44 -16.54 -4.63
C ARG A 116 -8.93 -16.51 -6.08
N PHE A 117 -8.22 -15.82 -6.97
CA PHE A 117 -8.62 -15.56 -8.35
C PHE A 117 -7.69 -16.20 -9.39
N THR A 118 -6.53 -16.71 -8.95
CA THR A 118 -5.52 -17.33 -9.82
C THR A 118 -4.62 -18.28 -9.03
N ASP A 119 -3.70 -18.99 -9.67
CA ASP A 119 -2.75 -19.85 -8.97
C ASP A 119 -1.65 -19.05 -8.25
N ALA A 120 -1.03 -19.66 -7.24
CA ALA A 120 -0.03 -18.98 -6.40
C ALA A 120 1.19 -18.44 -7.17
N ARG A 121 1.58 -19.07 -8.30
CA ARG A 121 2.69 -18.57 -9.10
C ARG A 121 2.27 -17.30 -9.84
N THR A 122 1.11 -17.32 -10.47
CA THR A 122 0.55 -16.16 -11.17
C THR A 122 0.27 -15.01 -10.21
N ALA A 123 -0.27 -15.28 -9.01
CA ALA A 123 -0.48 -14.27 -7.97
C ALA A 123 0.82 -13.55 -7.59
N ARG A 124 1.93 -14.29 -7.37
CA ARG A 124 3.25 -13.67 -7.11
C ARG A 124 3.76 -12.83 -8.26
N VAL A 125 3.61 -13.31 -9.50
CA VAL A 125 4.02 -12.53 -10.69
C VAL A 125 3.25 -11.22 -10.76
N LEU A 126 1.92 -11.26 -10.54
CA LEU A 126 1.08 -10.07 -10.50
C LEU A 126 1.53 -9.09 -9.41
N ILE A 127 1.81 -9.56 -8.19
CA ILE A 127 2.31 -8.70 -7.11
C ILE A 127 3.62 -8.02 -7.50
N HIS A 128 4.59 -8.77 -8.02
CA HIS A 128 5.86 -8.18 -8.45
C HIS A 128 5.70 -7.15 -9.57
N MET A 129 4.76 -7.40 -10.49
CA MET A 129 4.44 -6.49 -11.57
C MET A 129 3.77 -5.21 -11.06
N VAL A 130 2.78 -5.32 -10.18
CA VAL A 130 2.11 -4.18 -9.51
C VAL A 130 3.14 -3.33 -8.77
N GLU A 131 4.00 -3.93 -7.96
CA GLU A 131 5.06 -3.22 -7.24
C GLU A 131 6.03 -2.52 -8.19
N GLY A 132 6.40 -3.17 -9.30
CA GLY A 132 7.24 -2.54 -10.34
C GLY A 132 6.59 -1.32 -10.97
N MET A 133 5.31 -1.40 -11.34
CA MET A 133 4.54 -0.30 -11.94
C MET A 133 4.37 0.87 -10.98
N LEU A 134 4.05 0.60 -9.71
CA LEU A 134 3.90 1.63 -8.69
C LEU A 134 5.24 2.33 -8.42
N ALA A 135 6.33 1.57 -8.31
CA ALA A 135 7.67 2.13 -8.13
C ALA A 135 8.10 3.00 -9.32
N GLU A 136 7.84 2.54 -10.56
CA GLU A 136 8.08 3.31 -11.78
C GLU A 136 7.27 4.61 -11.77
N SER A 137 5.98 4.56 -11.45
CA SER A 137 5.10 5.74 -11.38
C SER A 137 5.57 6.77 -10.33
N VAL A 138 6.09 6.29 -9.20
CA VAL A 138 6.66 7.14 -8.16
C VAL A 138 7.95 7.80 -8.64
N VAL A 139 8.88 7.02 -9.20
CA VAL A 139 10.22 7.51 -9.60
C VAL A 139 10.16 8.41 -10.84
N LEU A 140 9.43 8.00 -11.87
CA LEU A 140 9.33 8.72 -13.15
C LEU A 140 8.32 9.87 -13.12
N HIS A 141 7.50 9.93 -12.07
CA HIS A 141 6.41 10.92 -11.95
C HIS A 141 5.34 10.78 -13.03
N GLU A 142 5.15 9.55 -13.53
CA GLU A 142 4.21 9.24 -14.60
C GLU A 142 3.03 8.44 -14.03
N PRO A 143 1.78 8.93 -14.13
CA PRO A 143 0.62 8.16 -13.71
C PRO A 143 0.41 6.95 -14.63
N MET A 144 -0.22 5.90 -14.09
CA MET A 144 -0.46 4.63 -14.78
C MET A 144 -1.98 4.46 -15.02
N PRO A 145 -2.53 5.00 -16.11
CA PRO A 145 -3.96 4.88 -16.39
C PRO A 145 -4.33 3.43 -16.72
N ALA A 146 -5.51 2.97 -16.32
CA ALA A 146 -5.88 1.56 -16.39
C ALA A 146 -5.80 1.02 -17.82
N HIS A 147 -6.24 1.80 -18.80
CA HIS A 147 -6.23 1.39 -20.21
C HIS A 147 -4.83 1.08 -20.76
N SER A 148 -3.76 1.63 -20.19
CA SER A 148 -2.40 1.36 -20.65
C SER A 148 -1.79 0.11 -20.02
N ILE A 149 -2.17 -0.24 -18.80
CA ILE A 149 -1.58 -1.35 -18.02
C ILE A 149 -2.45 -2.61 -17.98
N GLU A 150 -3.76 -2.49 -18.21
CA GLU A 150 -4.69 -3.63 -18.26
C GLU A 150 -4.25 -4.73 -19.25
N PRO A 151 -3.75 -4.42 -20.46
CA PRO A 151 -3.28 -5.44 -21.40
C PRO A 151 -2.16 -6.32 -20.84
N ASP A 152 -1.29 -5.77 -19.99
CA ASP A 152 -0.19 -6.51 -19.39
C ASP A 152 -0.71 -7.52 -18.35
N PHE A 153 -1.71 -7.15 -17.56
CA PHE A 153 -2.37 -8.07 -16.63
C PHE A 153 -3.08 -9.21 -17.36
N ARG A 154 -3.80 -8.89 -18.46
CA ARG A 154 -4.44 -9.89 -19.31
C ARG A 154 -3.40 -10.87 -19.88
N ARG A 155 -2.23 -10.36 -20.29
CA ARG A 155 -1.15 -11.18 -20.82
C ARG A 155 -0.60 -12.16 -19.78
N VAL A 156 -0.39 -11.72 -18.55
CA VAL A 156 0.08 -12.59 -17.45
C VAL A 156 -0.96 -13.64 -17.07
N LEU A 157 -2.24 -13.26 -17.05
CA LEU A 157 -3.34 -14.17 -16.68
C LEU A 157 -3.68 -15.21 -17.77
N ALA A 158 -3.32 -14.95 -19.02
CA ALA A 158 -3.57 -15.87 -20.13
C ALA A 158 -2.63 -17.10 -20.15
N GLY A 159 -1.48 -17.03 -19.46
CA GLY A 159 -0.46 -18.10 -19.41
C GLY A 159 0.52 -18.08 -20.57
#